data_AF-A0A830HAB5-F1
#
_entry.id   AF-A0A830HAB5-F1
#
_cell.length_a   1.000
_cell.length_b   1.000
_cell.length_c   1.000
_cell.angle_alpha   90.00
_cell.angle_beta   90.00
_cell.angle_gamma   90.00
#
_symmetry.space_group_name_H-M   'P 1'
#
loop_
_entity.id
_entity.type
_entity.pdbx_description
1 polymer ?
#
loop_
_entity_poly.entity_id
_entity_poly.type
_entity_poly.pdbx_seq_one_letter_code
_entity_poly.pdbx_strand_id
1 'polypeptide(L)'
;MPSSSASSSMRCALHASPFLETNFPMNMYERAKIALMILSAPVRIVIFVVAFATAFAHFYAATAGADLNKPLATWRRKIVFGAAMWCRIVLVPLGFLYINTKGFENYTPDMRSGKKRIVICINHVSWVDSFLLVIFFQPCSVTKKTIANLPLIGRGVRAFQPVLVDRVEAASAGADATNVGAKAGNKAALVVERIFDDRYPNIAMAPEGTTTNGRTVVRFKRGAFVAGVPVLPVVIRYPCKNYNIAWTLRDDNFAFLRLASQLYNRCEVKIMPLYTPSEAERADAGLYATNMQRLFANELGEKPSDQDLTTQFQLMYHGVQVRNDGVTIDAPEDFVKNGYPYDAPQPHLPPSSSPTRVYHAKSNEEDSSARLRRQVGAARAA
;
A
#
# COMPACT_ATOMS: atom_id res chain seq x y z
N MET A 1 -10.44 18.70 34.73
CA MET A 1 -11.48 18.37 33.74
C MET A 1 -11.09 19.01 32.41
N PRO A 2 -10.75 18.27 31.35
CA PRO A 2 -10.61 18.86 30.03
C PRO A 2 -11.97 19.44 29.61
N SER A 3 -11.98 20.69 29.15
CA SER A 3 -13.18 21.46 28.83
C SER A 3 -13.97 20.84 27.68
N SER A 4 -15.30 20.99 27.68
CA SER A 4 -16.21 20.51 26.62
C SER A 4 -15.80 20.93 25.19
N SER A 5 -15.03 22.01 25.05
CA SER A 5 -14.44 22.50 23.80
C SER A 5 -13.34 21.60 23.22
N ALA A 6 -12.54 20.92 24.05
CA ALA A 6 -11.48 20.03 23.59
C ALA A 6 -12.08 18.75 22.97
N SER A 7 -13.11 18.20 23.62
CA SER A 7 -13.85 17.04 23.13
C SER A 7 -14.58 17.34 21.81
N SER A 8 -15.13 18.54 21.63
CA SER A 8 -15.78 18.92 20.36
C SER A 8 -14.75 19.14 19.24
N SER A 9 -13.60 19.73 19.55
CA SER A 9 -12.46 19.85 18.63
C SER A 9 -11.95 18.49 18.15
N MET A 10 -11.80 17.52 19.06
CA MET A 10 -11.35 16.17 18.72
C MET A 10 -12.33 15.42 17.82
N ARG A 11 -13.64 15.53 18.09
CA ARG A 11 -14.66 14.95 17.21
C ARG A 11 -14.61 15.54 15.81
N CYS A 12 -14.38 16.85 15.67
CA CYS A 12 -14.18 17.49 14.37
C CYS A 12 -12.92 16.95 13.66
N ALA A 13 -11.80 16.82 14.40
CA ALA A 13 -10.56 16.27 13.88
C ALA A 13 -10.70 14.81 13.39
N LEU A 14 -11.49 13.99 14.08
CA LEU A 14 -11.80 12.62 13.67
C LEU A 14 -12.57 12.56 12.35
N HIS A 15 -13.57 13.43 12.14
CA HIS A 15 -14.28 13.51 10.85
C HIS A 15 -13.40 14.00 9.70
N ALA A 16 -12.40 14.82 10.00
CA ALA A 16 -11.39 15.27 9.04
C ALA A 16 -10.25 14.26 8.83
N SER A 17 -10.22 13.14 9.56
CA SER A 17 -9.15 12.15 9.46
C SER A 17 -9.11 11.50 8.06
N PRO A 18 -7.92 11.33 7.45
CA PRO A 18 -7.75 10.57 6.22
C PRO A 18 -8.00 9.08 6.40
N PHE A 19 -8.04 8.57 7.63
CA PHE A 19 -8.19 7.14 7.91
C PHE A 19 -9.62 6.72 8.23
N LEU A 20 -10.53 7.69 8.30
CA LEU A 20 -11.95 7.48 8.58
C LEU A 20 -12.77 8.01 7.40
N GLU A 21 -13.71 7.21 6.93
CA GLU A 21 -14.62 7.58 5.83
C GLU A 21 -16.05 7.66 6.37
N THR A 22 -16.56 8.89 6.51
CA THR A 22 -17.88 9.17 7.11
C THR A 22 -18.87 9.83 6.15
N ASN A 23 -18.52 10.00 4.87
CA ASN A 23 -19.33 10.75 3.91
C ASN A 23 -20.37 9.88 3.18
N PHE A 24 -20.39 8.56 3.40
CA PHE A 24 -21.19 7.62 2.63
C PHE A 24 -22.12 6.77 3.51
N PRO A 25 -23.24 7.38 4.00
CA PRO A 25 -24.19 6.73 4.90
C PRO A 25 -24.84 5.48 4.29
N MET A 26 -25.25 4.56 5.17
CA MET A 26 -26.08 3.40 4.83
C MET A 26 -27.56 3.81 4.71
N ASN A 27 -27.86 4.59 3.68
CA ASN A 27 -29.21 5.06 3.36
C ASN A 27 -30.09 3.96 2.71
N MET A 28 -31.36 4.27 2.48
CA MET A 28 -32.31 3.32 1.89
C MET A 28 -31.87 2.83 0.49
N TYR A 29 -31.26 3.72 -0.30
CA TYR A 29 -30.72 3.37 -1.61
C TYR A 29 -29.62 2.31 -1.50
N GLU A 30 -28.65 2.47 -0.61
CA GLU A 30 -27.58 1.49 -0.42
C GLU A 30 -28.12 0.14 0.07
N ARG A 31 -29.10 0.16 0.99
CA ARG A 31 -29.75 -1.06 1.50
C ARG A 31 -30.50 -1.81 0.40
N ALA A 32 -31.31 -1.09 -0.39
CA ALA A 32 -32.05 -1.66 -1.51
C ALA A 32 -31.10 -2.21 -2.59
N LYS A 33 -30.02 -1.48 -2.90
CA LYS A 33 -28.98 -1.93 -3.83
C LYS A 33 -28.31 -3.21 -3.33
N ILE A 34 -27.89 -3.28 -2.08
CA ILE A 34 -27.28 -4.49 -1.51
C ILE A 34 -28.26 -5.67 -1.61
N ALA A 35 -29.53 -5.48 -1.21
CA ALA A 35 -30.55 -6.51 -1.30
C ALA A 35 -30.74 -7.04 -2.74
N LEU A 36 -30.78 -6.14 -3.73
CA LEU A 36 -30.85 -6.51 -5.14
C LEU A 36 -29.58 -7.26 -5.59
N MET A 37 -28.41 -6.80 -5.18
CA MET A 37 -27.13 -7.34 -5.63
C MET A 37 -26.81 -8.72 -5.04
N ILE A 38 -27.40 -9.08 -3.90
CA ILE A 38 -27.34 -10.43 -3.34
C ILE A 38 -27.86 -11.47 -4.33
N LEU A 39 -28.86 -11.14 -5.15
CA LEU A 39 -29.37 -12.06 -6.19
C LEU A 39 -28.30 -12.41 -7.24
N SER A 40 -27.36 -11.49 -7.51
CA SER A 40 -26.24 -11.71 -8.43
C SER A 40 -25.02 -12.36 -7.76
N ALA A 41 -25.01 -12.48 -6.43
CA ALA A 41 -23.86 -12.96 -5.67
C ALA A 41 -23.42 -14.37 -6.07
N PRO A 42 -24.30 -15.38 -6.29
CA PRO A 42 -23.86 -16.72 -6.67
C PRO A 42 -23.04 -16.72 -7.96
N VAL A 43 -23.47 -15.98 -8.98
CA VAL A 43 -22.76 -15.87 -10.26
C VAL A 43 -21.40 -15.19 -10.07
N ARG A 44 -21.35 -14.10 -9.30
CA ARG A 44 -20.10 -13.38 -9.00
C ARG A 44 -19.11 -14.26 -8.22
N ILE A 45 -19.61 -15.04 -7.25
CA ILE A 45 -18.81 -16.00 -6.47
C ILE A 45 -18.21 -17.07 -7.38
N VAL A 46 -18.98 -17.64 -8.31
CA VAL A 46 -18.47 -18.62 -9.28
C VAL A 46 -17.36 -18.00 -10.13
N ILE A 47 -17.56 -16.78 -10.63
CA ILE A 47 -16.51 -16.06 -11.39
C ILE A 47 -15.24 -15.88 -10.55
N PHE A 48 -15.37 -15.48 -9.28
CA PHE A 48 -14.22 -15.37 -8.38
C PHE A 48 -13.50 -16.69 -8.18
N VAL A 49 -14.23 -17.75 -7.82
CA VAL A 49 -13.65 -19.05 -7.53
C VAL A 49 -12.89 -19.57 -8.75
N VAL A 50 -13.50 -19.49 -9.94
CA VAL A 50 -12.86 -19.90 -11.19
C VAL A 50 -11.62 -19.04 -11.46
N ALA A 51 -11.73 -17.71 -11.36
CA ALA A 51 -10.61 -16.80 -11.63
C ALA A 51 -9.43 -17.00 -10.67
N PHE A 52 -9.69 -17.24 -9.38
CA PHE A 52 -8.63 -17.51 -8.41
C PHE A 52 -8.03 -18.90 -8.59
N ALA A 53 -8.82 -19.92 -8.92
CA ALA A 53 -8.32 -21.27 -9.20
C ALA A 53 -7.41 -21.29 -10.43
N THR A 54 -7.82 -20.62 -11.52
CA THR A 54 -7.02 -20.54 -12.74
C THR A 54 -5.79 -19.64 -12.57
N ALA A 55 -5.91 -18.53 -11.83
CA ALA A 55 -4.75 -17.71 -11.46
C ALA A 55 -3.75 -18.50 -10.60
N PHE A 56 -4.23 -19.30 -9.66
CA PHE A 56 -3.37 -20.17 -8.85
C PHE A 56 -2.62 -21.18 -9.71
N ALA A 57 -3.32 -21.88 -10.61
CA ALA A 57 -2.70 -22.81 -11.56
C ALA A 57 -1.65 -22.10 -12.45
N HIS A 58 -1.97 -20.89 -12.91
CA HIS A 58 -1.06 -20.07 -13.71
C HIS A 58 0.22 -19.70 -12.94
N PHE A 59 0.12 -19.22 -11.71
CA PHE A 59 1.29 -18.91 -10.88
C PHE A 59 2.07 -20.16 -10.49
N TYR A 60 1.39 -21.28 -10.26
CA TYR A 60 2.03 -22.56 -10.01
C TYR A 60 2.88 -22.98 -11.23
N ALA A 61 2.31 -22.95 -12.43
CA ALA A 61 3.03 -23.25 -13.67
C ALA A 61 4.23 -22.30 -13.88
N ALA A 62 4.05 -21.00 -13.64
CA ALA A 62 5.12 -20.01 -13.78
C ALA A 62 6.30 -20.25 -12.83
N THR A 63 6.05 -20.81 -11.64
CA THR A 63 7.02 -20.90 -10.54
C THR A 63 7.34 -22.33 -10.08
N ALA A 64 6.82 -23.35 -10.76
CA ALA A 64 7.11 -24.75 -10.46
C ALA A 64 8.62 -25.04 -10.61
N GLY A 65 9.24 -25.56 -9.55
CA GLY A 65 10.67 -25.84 -9.49
C GLY A 65 11.60 -24.62 -9.45
N ALA A 66 11.07 -23.40 -9.31
CA ALA A 66 11.87 -22.18 -9.20
C ALA A 66 12.19 -21.83 -7.74
N ASP A 67 13.43 -21.40 -7.48
CA ASP A 67 13.79 -20.75 -6.22
C ASP A 67 13.30 -19.30 -6.23
N LEU A 68 12.20 -19.02 -5.53
CA LEU A 68 11.56 -17.70 -5.52
C LEU A 68 12.32 -16.65 -4.69
N ASN A 69 13.44 -17.03 -4.08
CA ASN A 69 14.36 -16.07 -3.45
C ASN A 69 15.40 -15.52 -4.43
N LYS A 70 15.47 -16.07 -5.65
CA LYS A 70 16.39 -15.64 -6.72
C LYS A 70 15.63 -15.01 -7.88
N PRO A 71 16.30 -14.23 -8.75
CA PRO A 71 15.72 -13.73 -9.99
C PRO A 71 15.06 -14.83 -10.82
N LEU A 72 13.81 -14.63 -11.25
CA LEU A 72 13.14 -15.56 -12.14
C LEU A 72 13.75 -15.48 -13.55
N ALA A 73 13.91 -16.63 -14.20
CA ALA A 73 14.31 -16.68 -15.61
C ALA A 73 13.32 -15.88 -16.49
N THR A 74 13.82 -15.25 -17.55
CA THR A 74 13.05 -14.35 -18.41
C THR A 74 11.79 -14.99 -18.99
N TRP A 75 11.83 -16.28 -19.34
CA TRP A 75 10.66 -17.01 -19.84
C TRP A 75 9.57 -17.20 -18.76
N ARG A 76 9.96 -17.43 -17.51
CA ARG A 76 9.02 -17.51 -16.37
C ARG A 76 8.38 -16.14 -16.12
N ARG A 77 9.17 -15.08 -16.22
CA ARG A 77 8.69 -13.69 -16.17
C ARG A 77 7.63 -13.41 -17.22
N LYS A 78 7.83 -13.87 -18.46
CA LYS A 78 6.81 -13.76 -19.52
C LYS A 78 5.52 -14.53 -19.19
N ILE A 79 5.61 -15.66 -18.49
CA ILE A 79 4.41 -16.36 -18.01
C ILE A 79 3.72 -15.54 -16.91
N VAL A 80 4.47 -15.05 -15.90
CA VAL A 80 3.92 -14.16 -14.85
C VAL A 80 3.22 -12.95 -15.44
N PHE A 81 3.63 -12.49 -16.63
CA PHE A 81 2.93 -11.40 -17.33
C PHE A 81 1.46 -11.70 -17.67
N GLY A 82 1.06 -12.98 -17.72
CA GLY A 82 -0.35 -13.37 -17.84
C GLY A 82 -1.21 -13.00 -16.63
N ALA A 83 -0.60 -12.67 -15.48
CA ALA A 83 -1.32 -12.28 -14.26
C ALA A 83 -2.19 -11.03 -14.44
N ALA A 84 -1.83 -10.11 -15.33
CA ALA A 84 -2.64 -8.93 -15.63
C ALA A 84 -4.07 -9.29 -16.06
N MET A 85 -4.21 -10.37 -16.86
CA MET A 85 -5.52 -10.86 -17.30
C MET A 85 -6.35 -11.35 -16.10
N TRP A 86 -5.77 -12.12 -15.19
CA TRP A 86 -6.48 -12.62 -14.02
C TRP A 86 -6.88 -11.48 -13.07
N CYS A 87 -5.98 -10.51 -12.86
CA CYS A 87 -6.32 -9.29 -12.12
C CYS A 87 -7.50 -8.56 -12.76
N ARG A 88 -7.54 -8.47 -14.10
CA ARG A 88 -8.65 -7.86 -14.82
C ARG A 88 -9.97 -8.61 -14.63
N ILE A 89 -9.95 -9.94 -14.68
CA ILE A 89 -11.13 -10.80 -14.50
C ILE A 89 -11.67 -10.67 -13.07
N VAL A 90 -10.81 -10.69 -12.05
CA VAL A 90 -11.20 -10.53 -10.63
C VAL A 90 -11.87 -9.19 -10.36
N LEU A 91 -11.48 -8.13 -11.09
CA LEU A 91 -12.06 -6.79 -10.93
C LEU A 91 -13.46 -6.64 -11.57
N VAL A 92 -13.81 -7.44 -12.59
CA VAL A 92 -15.12 -7.39 -13.27
C VAL A 92 -16.33 -7.61 -12.32
N PRO A 93 -16.40 -8.69 -11.52
CA PRO A 93 -17.52 -8.91 -10.59
C PRO A 93 -17.59 -7.88 -9.47
N LEU A 94 -16.54 -7.07 -9.26
CA LEU A 94 -16.53 -5.93 -8.34
C LEU A 94 -17.00 -4.63 -9.00
N GLY A 95 -17.53 -4.69 -10.23
CA GLY A 95 -18.04 -3.52 -10.95
C GLY A 95 -16.97 -2.68 -11.65
N PHE A 96 -15.69 -3.09 -11.66
CA PHE A 96 -14.65 -2.38 -12.42
C PHE A 96 -14.66 -2.82 -13.88
N LEU A 97 -15.71 -2.47 -14.60
CA LEU A 97 -15.91 -2.85 -15.99
C LEU A 97 -15.03 -2.04 -16.95
N TYR A 98 -14.64 -0.83 -16.56
CA TYR A 98 -13.81 0.06 -17.35
C TYR A 98 -12.82 0.80 -16.45
N ILE A 99 -11.55 0.85 -16.87
CA ILE A 99 -10.48 1.58 -16.18
C ILE A 99 -10.02 2.69 -17.12
N ASN A 100 -10.36 3.93 -16.79
CA ASN A 100 -9.96 5.09 -17.58
C ASN A 100 -8.47 5.34 -17.37
N THR A 101 -7.66 5.08 -18.39
CA THR A 101 -6.20 5.21 -18.28
C THR A 101 -5.71 6.39 -19.11
N LYS A 102 -4.86 7.23 -18.53
CA LYS A 102 -4.23 8.37 -19.20
C LYS A 102 -2.72 8.33 -18.99
N GLY A 103 -1.96 8.75 -20.01
CA GLY A 103 -0.50 8.93 -19.90
C GLY A 103 0.31 7.64 -19.94
N PHE A 104 -0.23 6.53 -20.45
CA PHE A 104 0.48 5.24 -20.51
C PHE A 104 1.76 5.31 -21.37
N GLU A 105 1.79 6.24 -22.32
CA GLU A 105 2.96 6.62 -23.13
C GLU A 105 4.15 7.10 -22.27
N ASN A 106 3.91 7.66 -21.08
CA ASN A 106 4.96 8.10 -20.16
C ASN A 106 5.74 6.90 -19.57
N TYR A 107 5.12 5.71 -19.52
CA TYR A 107 5.82 4.48 -19.14
C TYR A 107 6.54 3.91 -20.36
N THR A 108 7.70 4.47 -20.69
CA THR A 108 8.45 4.16 -21.92
C THR A 108 8.96 2.70 -22.01
N PRO A 109 9.28 2.18 -23.21
CA PRO A 109 9.87 0.85 -23.38
C PRO A 109 11.18 0.64 -22.60
N ASP A 110 12.01 1.66 -22.45
CA ASP A 110 13.27 1.58 -21.68
C ASP A 110 13.01 1.40 -20.19
N MET A 111 11.94 2.00 -19.66
CA MET A 111 11.51 1.75 -18.28
C MET A 111 10.93 0.34 -18.14
N ARG A 112 10.08 -0.11 -19.07
CA ARG A 112 9.45 -1.46 -19.05
C ARG A 112 10.46 -2.60 -19.13
N SER A 113 11.51 -2.41 -19.94
CA SER A 113 12.60 -3.38 -20.09
C SER A 113 13.61 -3.33 -18.96
N GLY A 114 13.50 -2.35 -18.06
CA GLY A 114 14.44 -2.13 -16.96
C GLY A 114 15.68 -1.34 -17.36
N LYS A 115 15.96 -1.09 -18.65
CA LYS A 115 17.13 -0.30 -19.09
C LYS A 115 17.26 1.05 -18.37
N LYS A 116 16.13 1.68 -18.06
CA LYS A 116 16.07 2.87 -17.21
C LYS A 116 15.54 2.50 -15.82
N ARG A 117 16.38 2.62 -14.79
CA ARG A 117 16.01 2.38 -13.40
C ARG A 117 15.05 3.46 -12.90
N ILE A 118 13.90 3.04 -12.42
CA ILE A 118 12.86 3.91 -11.87
C ILE A 118 12.21 3.29 -10.65
N VAL A 119 11.55 4.13 -9.85
CA VAL A 119 10.58 3.70 -8.83
C VAL A 119 9.19 4.13 -9.29
N ILE A 120 8.22 3.22 -9.26
CA ILE A 120 6.82 3.54 -9.53
C ILE A 120 6.17 3.93 -8.21
N CYS A 121 5.69 5.16 -8.10
CA CYS A 121 5.00 5.63 -6.90
C CYS A 121 3.50 5.75 -7.16
N ILE A 122 2.68 5.32 -6.20
CA ILE A 122 1.21 5.47 -6.25
C ILE A 122 0.68 6.15 -5.00
N ASN A 123 -0.42 6.89 -5.11
CA ASN A 123 -1.27 7.12 -3.94
C ASN A 123 -2.00 5.81 -3.59
N HIS A 124 -2.40 5.65 -2.32
CA HIS A 124 -2.96 4.40 -1.85
C HIS A 124 -4.31 4.61 -1.16
N VAL A 125 -5.35 4.05 -1.77
CA VAL A 125 -6.74 4.21 -1.34
C VAL A 125 -7.35 2.86 -1.00
N SER A 126 -7.04 1.82 -1.77
CA SER A 126 -7.68 0.51 -1.62
C SER A 126 -6.73 -0.64 -1.93
N TRP A 127 -7.06 -1.84 -1.47
CA TRP A 127 -6.39 -3.05 -1.93
C TRP A 127 -6.53 -3.28 -3.44
N VAL A 128 -7.56 -2.68 -4.09
CA VAL A 128 -7.72 -2.69 -5.55
C VAL A 128 -6.52 -2.09 -6.28
N ASP A 129 -5.80 -1.14 -5.65
CA ASP A 129 -4.58 -0.54 -6.18
C ASP A 129 -3.54 -1.60 -6.57
N SER A 130 -3.46 -2.70 -5.79
CA SER A 130 -2.53 -3.80 -6.06
C SER A 130 -2.86 -4.53 -7.37
N PHE A 131 -4.14 -4.70 -7.68
CA PHE A 131 -4.58 -5.28 -8.95
C PHE A 131 -4.25 -4.35 -10.12
N LEU A 132 -4.46 -3.04 -9.95
CA LEU A 132 -4.11 -2.04 -10.97
C LEU A 132 -2.59 -2.03 -11.22
N LEU A 133 -1.77 -2.09 -10.17
CA LEU A 133 -0.32 -2.19 -10.30
C LEU A 133 0.10 -3.40 -11.15
N VAL A 134 -0.51 -4.57 -10.91
CA VAL A 134 -0.22 -5.77 -11.69
C VAL A 134 -0.75 -5.65 -13.12
N ILE A 135 -1.88 -4.99 -13.36
CA ILE A 135 -2.41 -4.80 -14.72
C ILE A 135 -1.47 -3.94 -15.56
N PHE A 136 -0.92 -2.86 -15.00
CA PHE A 136 -0.16 -1.86 -15.77
C PHE A 136 1.36 -2.06 -15.74
N PHE A 137 1.92 -2.53 -14.63
CA PHE A 137 3.37 -2.47 -14.39
C PHE A 137 4.03 -3.80 -14.06
N GLN A 138 3.27 -4.76 -13.50
CA GLN A 138 3.78 -6.04 -13.01
C GLN A 138 5.04 -5.91 -12.13
N PRO A 139 4.99 -5.01 -11.14
CA PRO A 139 6.18 -4.57 -10.44
C PRO A 139 6.57 -5.55 -9.33
N CYS A 140 7.78 -5.39 -8.82
CA CYS A 140 8.12 -5.83 -7.48
C CYS A 140 7.37 -4.95 -6.48
N SER A 141 6.67 -5.56 -5.53
CA SER A 141 6.03 -4.83 -4.43
C SER A 141 6.83 -4.97 -3.13
N VAL A 142 6.60 -4.07 -2.18
CA VAL A 142 7.09 -4.25 -0.79
C VAL A 142 5.97 -4.89 0.03
N THR A 143 6.16 -6.14 0.46
CA THR A 143 5.07 -6.95 1.07
C THR A 143 5.49 -7.57 2.39
N LYS A 144 4.55 -7.76 3.32
CA LYS A 144 4.78 -8.45 4.60
C LYS A 144 5.11 -9.93 4.36
N LYS A 145 6.05 -10.51 5.11
CA LYS A 145 6.35 -11.96 5.04
C LYS A 145 5.13 -12.83 5.34
N THR A 146 4.25 -12.41 6.24
CA THR A 146 3.01 -13.13 6.57
C THR A 146 2.12 -13.36 5.35
N ILE A 147 1.93 -12.33 4.51
CA ILE A 147 1.15 -12.42 3.27
C ILE A 147 1.82 -13.36 2.27
N ALA A 148 3.15 -13.28 2.16
CA ALA A 148 3.92 -14.19 1.31
C ALA A 148 3.84 -15.64 1.81
N ASN A 149 3.62 -15.90 3.10
CA ASN A 149 3.52 -17.25 3.65
C ASN A 149 2.10 -17.84 3.61
N LEU A 150 1.09 -17.08 3.19
CA LEU A 150 -0.28 -17.60 3.12
C LEU A 150 -0.38 -18.79 2.14
N PRO A 151 -1.07 -19.88 2.51
CA PRO A 151 -1.34 -20.96 1.58
C PRO A 151 -2.14 -20.43 0.38
N LEU A 152 -1.88 -20.99 -0.80
CA LEU A 152 -2.47 -20.61 -2.10
C LEU A 152 -2.06 -19.22 -2.63
N ILE A 153 -2.10 -18.16 -1.80
CA ILE A 153 -1.83 -16.78 -2.20
C ILE A 153 -0.32 -16.50 -2.26
N GLY A 154 0.43 -17.05 -1.30
CA GLY A 154 1.84 -16.74 -1.08
C GLY A 154 2.75 -17.03 -2.27
N ARG A 155 2.42 -18.05 -3.07
CA ARG A 155 3.16 -18.39 -4.29
C ARG A 155 2.98 -17.33 -5.38
N GLY A 156 1.76 -16.85 -5.60
CA GLY A 156 1.48 -15.76 -6.54
C GLY A 156 2.16 -14.47 -6.12
N VAL A 157 2.10 -14.14 -4.82
CA VAL A 157 2.80 -12.98 -4.26
C VAL A 157 4.31 -13.07 -4.50
N ARG A 158 4.93 -14.23 -4.24
CA ARG A 158 6.36 -14.45 -4.50
C ARG A 158 6.74 -14.46 -5.98
N ALA A 159 5.81 -14.77 -6.89
CA ALA A 159 6.07 -14.73 -8.33
C ALA A 159 6.39 -13.32 -8.84
N PHE A 160 5.88 -12.28 -8.17
CA PHE A 160 6.26 -10.88 -8.42
C PHE A 160 7.57 -10.47 -7.73
N GLN A 161 8.22 -11.41 -7.04
CA GLN A 161 9.49 -11.24 -6.37
C GLN A 161 9.49 -10.01 -5.46
N PRO A 162 8.63 -9.92 -4.44
CA PRO A 162 8.53 -8.73 -3.61
C PRO A 162 9.76 -8.55 -2.72
N VAL A 163 10.01 -7.32 -2.29
CA VAL A 163 10.90 -7.06 -1.15
C VAL A 163 10.12 -7.38 0.12
N LEU A 164 10.51 -8.47 0.78
CA LEU A 164 9.80 -8.95 1.96
C LEU A 164 10.26 -8.21 3.23
N VAL A 165 9.30 -7.66 3.96
CA VAL A 165 9.56 -6.94 5.21
C VAL A 165 8.87 -7.61 6.41
N ASP A 166 9.61 -7.79 7.51
CA ASP A 166 9.04 -8.10 8.81
C ASP A 166 8.74 -6.81 9.59
N ARG A 167 7.50 -6.68 10.08
CA ARG A 167 7.09 -5.57 10.95
C ARG A 167 7.02 -5.97 12.44
N VAL A 168 7.05 -7.28 12.75
CA VAL A 168 6.81 -7.79 14.12
C VAL A 168 7.99 -7.55 15.06
N GLU A 169 9.24 -7.53 14.56
CA GLU A 169 10.42 -7.29 15.42
C GLU A 169 10.59 -5.85 15.92
N ALA A 170 9.74 -4.92 15.47
CA ALA A 170 9.74 -3.54 15.98
C ALA A 170 8.94 -3.40 17.29
N ALA A 171 8.00 -4.31 17.57
CA ALA A 171 7.16 -4.25 18.76
C ALA A 171 7.70 -5.11 19.93
N SER A 172 8.64 -6.02 19.69
CA SER A 172 9.24 -6.87 20.74
C SER A 172 10.51 -6.26 21.37
N ALA A 173 10.97 -5.11 20.88
CA ALA A 173 12.08 -4.37 21.47
C ALA A 173 11.50 -3.36 22.47
N GLY A 174 11.40 -3.77 23.74
CA GLY A 174 11.09 -2.85 24.82
C GLY A 174 12.07 -1.67 24.82
N ALA A 175 11.52 -0.46 24.96
CA ALA A 175 12.09 0.72 25.62
C ALA A 175 13.59 1.07 25.41
N ASP A 176 14.24 0.70 24.29
CA ASP A 176 15.57 1.21 23.94
C ASP A 176 15.51 1.95 22.60
N ALA A 177 15.37 3.28 22.70
CA ALA A 177 15.24 4.23 21.60
C ALA A 177 16.50 4.37 20.71
N THR A 178 17.55 3.59 20.96
CA THR A 178 18.82 3.61 20.22
C THR A 178 18.79 2.70 18.99
N ASN A 179 18.03 1.59 18.99
CA ASN A 179 18.10 0.55 17.94
C ASN A 179 17.11 0.73 16.75
N VAL A 180 16.31 1.80 16.74
CA VAL A 180 15.32 2.06 15.66
C VAL A 180 16.01 2.54 14.38
N GLY A 181 17.16 3.21 14.49
CA GLY A 181 17.94 3.72 13.37
C GLY A 181 18.62 2.63 12.53
N ALA A 182 19.24 1.63 13.18
CA ALA A 182 19.98 0.56 12.51
C ALA A 182 19.10 -0.33 11.61
N LYS A 183 17.88 -0.66 12.05
CA LYS A 183 17.00 -1.63 11.37
C LYS A 183 16.20 -1.02 10.21
N ALA A 184 15.98 0.29 10.22
CA ALA A 184 15.43 1.02 9.07
C ALA A 184 16.42 1.03 7.88
N GLY A 185 17.73 1.08 8.18
CA GLY A 185 18.81 1.00 7.20
C GLY A 185 18.77 -0.28 6.36
N ASN A 186 18.44 -1.42 6.97
CA ASN A 186 18.41 -2.70 6.26
C ASN A 186 17.25 -2.78 5.23
N LYS A 187 16.07 -2.24 5.55
CA LYS A 187 14.93 -2.24 4.61
C LYS A 187 15.13 -1.30 3.43
N ALA A 188 15.66 -0.10 3.68
CA ALA A 188 15.98 0.85 2.63
C ALA A 188 17.11 0.32 1.72
N ALA A 189 18.14 -0.32 2.30
CA ALA A 189 19.20 -0.96 1.54
C ALA A 189 18.68 -2.04 0.59
N LEU A 190 17.80 -2.93 1.06
CA LEU A 190 17.19 -3.96 0.21
C LEU A 190 16.35 -3.37 -0.93
N VAL A 191 15.63 -2.28 -0.68
CA VAL A 191 14.89 -1.57 -1.72
C VAL A 191 15.84 -0.97 -2.76
N VAL A 192 16.93 -0.33 -2.31
CA VAL A 192 17.96 0.23 -3.20
C VAL A 192 18.61 -0.87 -4.04
N GLU A 193 19.05 -1.97 -3.41
CA GLU A 193 19.62 -3.13 -4.11
C GLU A 193 18.66 -3.64 -5.19
N ARG A 194 17.37 -3.75 -4.85
CA ARG A 194 16.34 -4.19 -5.79
C ARG A 194 16.15 -3.24 -6.96
N ILE A 195 16.27 -1.94 -6.75
CA ILE A 195 16.12 -0.93 -7.81
C ILE A 195 17.21 -1.06 -8.86
N PHE A 196 18.44 -1.39 -8.46
CA PHE A 196 19.59 -1.40 -9.38
C PHE A 196 19.83 -2.76 -10.07
N ASP A 197 19.22 -3.85 -9.60
CA ASP A 197 19.32 -5.18 -10.20
C ASP A 197 18.31 -5.38 -11.36
N ASP A 198 18.80 -5.38 -12.61
CA ASP A 198 17.97 -5.56 -13.83
C ASP A 198 17.25 -6.89 -13.92
N ARG A 199 17.70 -7.89 -13.17
CA ARG A 199 17.11 -9.21 -13.21
C ARG A 199 15.71 -9.19 -12.59
N TYR A 200 15.39 -8.16 -11.80
CA TYR A 200 14.09 -7.97 -11.17
C TYR A 200 13.20 -6.95 -11.90
N PRO A 201 11.87 -7.05 -11.73
CA PRO A 201 10.94 -6.00 -12.14
C PRO A 201 11.21 -4.65 -11.46
N ASN A 202 10.76 -3.56 -12.08
CA ASN A 202 10.70 -2.25 -11.44
C ASN A 202 9.93 -2.35 -10.12
N ILE A 203 10.37 -1.61 -9.10
CA ILE A 203 9.68 -1.58 -7.82
C ILE A 203 8.50 -0.60 -7.87
N ALA A 204 7.37 -0.99 -7.31
CA ALA A 204 6.23 -0.11 -7.06
C ALA A 204 5.99 0.05 -5.56
N MET A 205 5.77 1.28 -5.13
CA MET A 205 5.57 1.64 -3.73
C MET A 205 4.46 2.66 -3.58
N ALA A 206 3.66 2.47 -2.53
CA ALA A 206 2.81 3.51 -1.98
C ALA A 206 3.60 4.23 -0.86
N PRO A 207 4.19 5.41 -1.11
CA PRO A 207 5.01 6.09 -0.11
C PRO A 207 4.20 6.55 1.12
N GLU A 208 2.87 6.64 1.04
CA GLU A 208 1.97 6.77 2.21
C GLU A 208 2.20 5.63 3.23
N GLY A 209 2.46 4.42 2.73
CA GLY A 209 2.69 3.22 3.53
C GLY A 209 1.44 2.71 4.27
N THR A 210 0.27 3.25 3.93
CA THR A 210 -1.10 2.88 4.34
C THR A 210 -2.09 3.33 3.27
N THR A 211 -3.32 2.84 3.33
CA THR A 211 -4.48 3.37 2.62
C THR A 211 -5.11 4.57 3.34
N THR A 212 -5.75 5.44 2.58
CA THR A 212 -6.53 6.61 3.06
C THR A 212 -7.90 6.68 2.38
N ASN A 213 -8.77 7.59 2.83
CA ASN A 213 -10.05 7.90 2.21
C ASN A 213 -9.92 8.66 0.87
N GLY A 214 -8.71 9.07 0.48
CA GLY A 214 -8.45 9.76 -0.78
C GLY A 214 -8.80 11.26 -0.79
N ARG A 215 -9.21 11.84 0.34
CA ARG A 215 -9.58 13.28 0.48
C ARG A 215 -8.39 14.18 0.86
N THR A 216 -7.21 13.59 1.00
CA THR A 216 -5.95 14.29 1.28
C THR A 216 -4.80 13.33 1.00
N VAL A 217 -3.61 13.87 0.73
CA VAL A 217 -2.40 13.07 0.54
C VAL A 217 -1.60 13.12 1.84
N VAL A 218 -1.56 12.02 2.58
CA VAL A 218 -0.80 11.90 3.83
C VAL A 218 0.71 12.00 3.57
N ARG A 219 1.48 12.23 4.63
CA ARG A 219 2.93 12.39 4.54
C ARG A 219 3.59 11.15 3.95
N PHE A 220 4.42 11.39 2.94
CA PHE A 220 5.18 10.33 2.28
C PHE A 220 6.40 9.90 3.09
N LYS A 221 6.63 8.59 3.15
CA LYS A 221 7.83 8.01 3.73
C LYS A 221 9.00 8.11 2.77
N ARG A 222 10.19 8.27 3.34
CA ARG A 222 11.46 8.44 2.62
C ARG A 222 11.91 7.22 1.82
N GLY A 223 11.42 6.02 2.15
CA GLY A 223 11.95 4.74 1.65
C GLY A 223 12.00 4.62 0.11
N ALA A 224 10.98 5.12 -0.60
CA ALA A 224 10.94 5.11 -2.06
C ALA A 224 11.95 6.07 -2.72
N PHE A 225 12.47 7.03 -1.96
CA PHE A 225 13.26 8.17 -2.46
C PHE A 225 14.75 8.08 -2.09
N VAL A 226 15.13 7.15 -1.21
CA VAL A 226 16.53 6.98 -0.73
C VAL A 226 17.51 6.72 -1.88
N ALA A 227 17.09 6.01 -2.93
CA ALA A 227 17.94 5.71 -4.08
C ALA A 227 18.30 6.97 -4.89
N GLY A 228 17.45 8.02 -4.87
CA GLY A 228 17.61 9.20 -5.72
C GLY A 228 17.50 8.92 -7.22
N VAL A 229 16.83 7.82 -7.60
CA VAL A 229 16.49 7.52 -9.00
C VAL A 229 15.21 8.25 -9.42
N PRO A 230 14.95 8.43 -10.72
CA PRO A 230 13.68 8.97 -11.19
C PRO A 230 12.46 8.18 -10.70
N VAL A 231 11.39 8.89 -10.40
CA VAL A 231 10.10 8.32 -9.98
C VAL A 231 9.10 8.46 -11.11
N LEU A 232 8.37 7.39 -11.42
CA LEU A 232 7.17 7.42 -12.26
C LEU A 232 5.94 7.58 -11.36
N PRO A 233 5.34 8.78 -11.27
CA PRO A 233 4.16 9.00 -10.43
C PRO A 233 2.92 8.45 -11.14
N VAL A 234 2.11 7.68 -10.42
CA VAL A 234 0.85 7.13 -10.94
C VAL A 234 -0.27 7.46 -9.97
N VAL A 235 -1.19 8.30 -10.42
CA VAL A 235 -2.33 8.75 -9.63
C VAL A 235 -3.53 7.85 -9.91
N ILE A 236 -4.10 7.27 -8.86
CA ILE A 236 -5.29 6.42 -8.90
C ILE A 236 -6.44 7.18 -8.26
N ARG A 237 -7.56 7.31 -8.97
CA ARG A 237 -8.80 7.90 -8.45
C ARG A 237 -9.94 6.92 -8.56
N TYR A 238 -10.79 6.95 -7.53
CA TYR A 238 -12.06 6.24 -7.50
C TYR A 238 -13.20 7.24 -7.35
N PRO A 239 -13.60 7.95 -8.42
CA PRO A 239 -14.72 8.87 -8.35
C PRO A 239 -15.98 8.13 -7.90
N CYS A 240 -16.59 8.61 -6.82
CA CYS A 240 -17.71 7.96 -6.18
C CYS A 240 -18.84 8.94 -5.89
N LYS A 241 -20.07 8.43 -5.85
CA LYS A 241 -21.29 9.19 -5.49
C LYS A 241 -21.95 8.65 -4.23
N ASN A 242 -22.13 7.33 -4.15
CA ASN A 242 -22.87 6.68 -3.06
C ASN A 242 -22.02 5.74 -2.19
N TYR A 243 -20.81 5.41 -2.64
CA TYR A 243 -19.89 4.50 -1.94
C TYR A 243 -18.44 4.79 -2.32
N ASN A 244 -17.59 5.05 -1.33
CA ASN A 244 -16.14 5.09 -1.50
C ASN A 244 -15.54 3.71 -1.19
N ILE A 245 -14.65 3.25 -2.07
CA ILE A 245 -13.93 1.97 -1.96
C ILE A 245 -12.76 2.01 -0.97
N ALA A 246 -12.43 3.21 -0.47
CA ALA A 246 -11.31 3.40 0.43
C ALA A 246 -11.27 2.39 1.59
N TRP A 247 -10.13 1.70 1.70
CA TRP A 247 -9.90 0.78 2.80
C TRP A 247 -9.44 1.58 4.02
N THR A 248 -10.42 1.98 4.82
CA THR A 248 -10.27 2.82 6.01
C THR A 248 -10.60 2.03 7.28
N LEU A 249 -10.47 2.65 8.45
CA LEU A 249 -10.75 1.98 9.72
C LEU A 249 -12.26 1.75 9.89
N ARG A 250 -12.71 0.57 9.48
CA ARG A 250 -14.10 0.08 9.55
C ARG A 250 -14.11 -1.45 9.46
N ASP A 251 -15.29 -2.05 9.62
CA ASP A 251 -15.45 -3.50 9.42
C ASP A 251 -15.13 -3.92 7.97
N ASP A 252 -14.13 -4.79 7.81
CA ASP A 252 -13.63 -5.26 6.52
C ASP A 252 -14.67 -6.08 5.74
N ASN A 253 -15.44 -6.92 6.44
CA ASN A 253 -16.46 -7.77 5.83
C ASN A 253 -17.58 -6.91 5.24
N PHE A 254 -18.01 -5.88 5.97
CA PHE A 254 -19.02 -4.94 5.51
C PHE A 254 -18.50 -4.05 4.39
N ALA A 255 -17.24 -3.60 4.45
CA ALA A 255 -16.61 -2.89 3.34
C ALA A 255 -16.59 -3.74 2.06
N PHE A 256 -16.21 -5.02 2.17
CA PHE A 256 -16.22 -5.97 1.06
C PHE A 256 -17.63 -6.24 0.54
N LEU A 257 -18.62 -6.45 1.41
CA LEU A 257 -20.02 -6.60 1.02
C LEU A 257 -20.51 -5.42 0.19
N ARG A 258 -20.22 -4.19 0.64
CA ARG A 258 -20.60 -2.97 -0.09
C ARG A 258 -19.92 -2.89 -1.45
N LEU A 259 -18.64 -3.23 -1.54
CA LEU A 259 -17.92 -3.27 -2.81
C LEU A 259 -18.47 -4.34 -3.76
N ALA A 260 -18.68 -5.56 -3.26
CA ALA A 260 -19.24 -6.68 -4.01
C ALA A 260 -20.70 -6.42 -4.44
N SER A 261 -21.36 -5.44 -3.84
CA SER A 261 -22.70 -4.95 -4.20
C SER A 261 -22.68 -3.73 -5.12
N GLN A 262 -21.54 -3.38 -5.73
CA GLN A 262 -21.52 -2.35 -6.78
C GLN A 262 -21.77 -2.98 -8.15
N LEU A 263 -22.64 -2.33 -8.93
CA LEU A 263 -22.82 -2.66 -10.35
C LEU A 263 -21.67 -2.12 -11.19
N TYR A 264 -21.25 -0.88 -10.89
CA TYR A 264 -20.18 -0.20 -11.59
C TYR A 264 -19.39 0.66 -10.61
N ASN A 265 -18.07 0.55 -10.67
CA ASN A 265 -17.12 1.41 -9.99
C ASN A 265 -16.27 2.15 -11.02
N ARG A 266 -16.27 3.47 -10.94
CA ARG A 266 -15.39 4.30 -11.77
C ARG A 266 -13.98 4.21 -11.22
N CYS A 267 -13.02 3.99 -12.11
CA CYS A 267 -11.60 3.91 -11.80
C CYS A 267 -10.83 4.71 -12.84
N GLU A 268 -9.97 5.61 -12.38
CA GLU A 268 -9.10 6.41 -13.22
C GLU A 268 -7.65 6.21 -12.80
N VAL A 269 -6.79 5.91 -13.77
CA VAL A 269 -5.35 5.75 -13.58
C VAL A 269 -4.63 6.74 -14.48
N LYS A 270 -3.92 7.69 -13.88
CA LYS A 270 -3.11 8.68 -14.60
C LYS A 270 -1.64 8.42 -14.35
N ILE A 271 -0.93 8.00 -15.39
CA ILE A 271 0.52 7.83 -15.37
C ILE A 271 1.13 9.16 -15.76
N MET A 272 1.76 9.83 -14.80
CA MET A 272 2.33 11.15 -14.99
C MET A 272 3.67 11.09 -15.73
N PRO A 273 4.15 12.22 -16.28
CA PRO A 273 5.51 12.31 -16.80
C PRO A 273 6.54 11.89 -15.75
N LEU A 274 7.64 11.30 -16.21
CA LEU A 274 8.72 10.85 -15.33
C LEU A 274 9.29 12.03 -14.53
N TYR A 275 9.29 11.91 -13.22
CA TYR A 275 9.88 12.89 -12.33
C TYR A 275 11.36 12.58 -12.11
N THR A 276 12.24 13.46 -12.59
CA THR A 276 13.68 13.34 -12.37
C THR A 276 14.07 14.22 -11.18
N PRO A 277 14.65 13.66 -10.10
CA PRO A 277 15.01 14.46 -8.93
C PRO A 277 16.16 15.41 -9.24
N SER A 278 16.06 16.61 -8.68
CA SER A 278 17.15 17.58 -8.60
C SER A 278 18.31 17.07 -7.74
N GLU A 279 19.47 17.73 -7.81
CA GLU A 279 20.62 17.38 -6.96
C GLU A 279 20.30 17.48 -5.47
N ALA A 280 19.54 18.50 -5.06
CA ALA A 280 19.08 18.67 -3.69
C ALA A 280 18.20 17.49 -3.23
N GLU A 281 17.26 17.03 -4.07
CA GLU A 281 16.40 15.88 -3.77
C GLU A 281 17.15 14.55 -3.78
N ARG A 282 18.20 14.41 -4.60
CA ARG A 282 19.09 13.24 -4.58
C ARG A 282 19.93 13.18 -3.31
N ALA A 283 20.21 14.33 -2.69
CA ALA A 283 20.93 14.46 -1.43
C ALA A 283 20.00 14.33 -0.22
N ASP A 284 18.74 14.76 -0.33
CA ASP A 284 17.73 14.71 0.74
C ASP A 284 16.45 13.97 0.31
N ALA A 285 16.36 12.70 0.71
CA ALA A 285 15.19 11.86 0.46
C ALA A 285 13.91 12.36 1.17
N GLY A 286 14.05 13.16 2.24
CA GLY A 286 12.92 13.84 2.89
C GLY A 286 12.35 14.94 2.02
N LEU A 287 13.21 15.83 1.50
CA LEU A 287 12.83 16.86 0.53
C LEU A 287 12.16 16.23 -0.70
N TYR A 288 12.75 15.16 -1.25
CA TYR A 288 12.18 14.46 -2.39
C TYR A 288 10.78 13.89 -2.08
N ALA A 289 10.61 13.26 -0.92
CA ALA A 289 9.31 12.76 -0.48
C ALA A 289 8.26 13.88 -0.35
N THR A 290 8.63 15.03 0.22
CA THR A 290 7.75 16.19 0.38
C THR A 290 7.34 16.79 -0.96
N ASN A 291 8.28 16.95 -1.89
CA ASN A 291 7.96 17.46 -3.23
C ASN A 291 7.07 16.49 -4.01
N MET A 292 7.33 15.19 -3.88
CA MET A 292 6.47 14.17 -4.49
C MET A 292 5.06 14.17 -3.87
N GLN A 293 4.93 14.30 -2.55
CA GLN A 293 3.62 14.43 -1.88
C GLN A 293 2.84 15.62 -2.44
N ARG A 294 3.48 16.79 -2.59
CA ARG A 294 2.86 17.98 -3.18
C ARG A 294 2.45 17.76 -4.63
N LEU A 295 3.26 17.07 -5.42
CA LEU A 295 2.92 16.72 -6.81
C LEU A 295 1.66 15.85 -6.87
N PHE A 296 1.57 14.81 -6.03
CA PHE A 296 0.37 13.97 -5.93
C PHE A 296 -0.86 14.76 -5.48
N ALA A 297 -0.70 15.62 -4.46
CA ALA A 297 -1.78 16.45 -3.93
C ALA A 297 -2.32 17.41 -5.00
N ASN A 298 -1.42 18.12 -5.69
CA ASN A 298 -1.77 19.03 -6.78
C ASN A 298 -2.49 18.30 -7.93
N GLU A 299 -2.00 17.13 -8.34
CA GLU A 299 -2.65 16.37 -9.39
C GLU A 299 -4.04 15.91 -8.94
N LEU A 300 -4.18 15.35 -7.73
CA LEU A 300 -5.46 14.92 -7.17
C LEU A 300 -6.46 16.07 -6.94
N GLY A 301 -6.01 17.32 -6.90
CA GLY A 301 -6.82 18.46 -6.48
C GLY A 301 -7.07 18.49 -4.97
N GLU A 302 -6.20 17.82 -4.22
CA GLU A 302 -6.30 17.62 -2.77
C GLU A 302 -5.19 18.35 -2.03
N LYS A 303 -5.29 18.43 -0.69
CA LYS A 303 -4.27 19.06 0.15
C LYS A 303 -3.28 18.03 0.69
N PRO A 304 -1.99 18.37 0.84
CA PRO A 304 -1.07 17.56 1.62
C PRO A 304 -1.45 17.62 3.10
N SER A 305 -1.24 16.52 3.82
CA SER A 305 -1.45 16.41 5.26
C SER A 305 -0.18 15.96 5.97
N ASP A 306 -0.02 16.43 7.20
CA ASP A 306 1.04 16.01 8.11
C ASP A 306 0.75 14.68 8.82
N GLN A 307 -0.45 14.13 8.66
CA GLN A 307 -0.76 12.81 9.20
C GLN A 307 -0.03 11.72 8.43
N ASP A 308 0.26 10.60 9.10
CA ASP A 308 0.94 9.46 8.51
C ASP A 308 0.47 8.12 9.12
N LEU A 309 1.13 7.02 8.75
CA LEU A 309 0.81 5.69 9.26
C LEU A 309 0.78 5.62 10.80
N THR A 310 1.57 6.43 11.50
CA THR A 310 1.59 6.48 12.97
C THR A 310 0.24 6.94 13.50
N THR A 311 -0.34 7.96 12.89
CA THR A 311 -1.67 8.46 13.23
C THR A 311 -2.72 7.37 13.05
N GLN A 312 -2.64 6.59 11.97
CA GLN A 312 -3.55 5.46 11.76
C GLN A 312 -3.39 4.37 12.82
N PHE A 313 -2.15 4.04 13.22
CA PHE A 313 -1.90 3.06 14.29
C PHE A 313 -2.44 3.51 15.64
N GLN A 314 -2.38 4.81 15.95
CA GLN A 314 -3.00 5.35 17.16
C GLN A 314 -4.52 5.13 17.16
N LEU A 315 -5.18 5.44 16.04
CA LEU A 315 -6.62 5.21 15.90
C LEU A 315 -6.97 3.72 16.07
N MET A 316 -6.21 2.82 15.45
CA MET A 316 -6.41 1.37 15.61
C MET A 316 -6.19 0.89 17.05
N TYR A 317 -5.13 1.36 17.72
CA TYR A 317 -4.80 0.97 19.08
C TYR A 317 -5.92 1.32 20.07
N HIS A 318 -6.54 2.47 19.88
CA HIS A 318 -7.69 2.92 20.66
C HIS A 318 -9.04 2.40 20.12
N GLY A 319 -9.05 1.47 19.18
CA GLY A 319 -10.29 0.89 18.65
C GLY A 319 -11.20 1.90 17.93
N VAL A 320 -10.63 2.99 17.41
CA VAL A 320 -11.39 4.01 16.68
C VAL A 320 -11.73 3.50 15.29
N GLN A 321 -13.02 3.47 14.95
CA GLN A 321 -13.51 2.99 13.66
C GLN A 321 -14.84 3.61 13.28
N VAL A 322 -15.17 3.57 11.98
CA VAL A 322 -16.48 3.98 11.47
C VAL A 322 -17.46 2.81 11.56
N ARG A 323 -18.65 3.06 12.11
CA ARG A 323 -19.75 2.09 12.16
C ARG A 323 -20.26 1.71 10.78
N ASN A 324 -21.02 0.62 10.75
CA ASN A 324 -21.69 0.15 9.54
C ASN A 324 -22.81 1.09 9.03
N ASP A 325 -23.21 2.10 9.83
CA ASP A 325 -24.06 3.18 9.34
C ASP A 325 -23.33 4.15 8.37
N GLY A 326 -21.99 4.09 8.31
CA GLY A 326 -21.15 4.86 7.40
C GLY A 326 -20.95 6.33 7.78
N VAL A 327 -21.36 6.75 8.98
CA VAL A 327 -21.26 8.15 9.44
C VAL A 327 -20.75 8.24 10.87
N THR A 328 -21.22 7.36 11.76
CA THR A 328 -20.87 7.42 13.17
C THR A 328 -19.48 6.84 13.39
N ILE A 329 -18.67 7.56 14.16
CA ILE A 329 -17.35 7.12 14.61
C ILE A 329 -17.48 6.57 16.02
N ASP A 330 -17.12 5.30 16.20
CA ASP A 330 -16.86 4.74 17.51
C ASP A 330 -15.46 5.14 17.95
N ALA A 331 -15.39 5.93 19.01
CA ALA A 331 -14.15 6.35 19.65
C ALA A 331 -14.33 6.33 21.17
N PRO A 332 -13.45 5.66 21.93
CA PRO A 332 -13.49 5.67 23.40
C PRO A 332 -13.45 7.10 23.97
N GLU A 333 -14.21 7.36 25.04
CA GLU A 333 -14.32 8.71 25.60
C GLU A 333 -13.00 9.27 26.12
N ASP A 334 -12.15 8.41 26.68
CA ASP A 334 -10.80 8.73 27.12
C ASP A 334 -9.94 9.21 25.94
N PHE A 335 -10.02 8.54 24.78
CA PHE A 335 -9.35 8.97 23.56
C PHE A 335 -9.87 10.33 23.07
N VAL A 336 -11.19 10.54 23.09
CA VAL A 336 -11.78 11.83 22.67
C VAL A 336 -11.37 12.98 23.59
N LYS A 337 -11.19 12.72 24.89
CA LYS A 337 -10.77 13.73 25.89
C LYS A 337 -9.27 14.04 25.81
N ASN A 338 -8.44 13.03 25.56
CA ASN A 338 -6.97 13.15 25.62
C ASN A 338 -6.32 13.36 24.24
N GLY A 339 -7.06 13.08 23.16
CA GLY A 339 -6.59 13.19 21.79
C GLY A 339 -5.58 12.13 21.39
N TYR A 340 -4.84 12.39 20.30
CA TYR A 340 -3.71 11.56 19.89
C TYR A 340 -2.65 11.61 21.01
N PRO A 341 -2.41 10.52 21.76
CA PRO A 341 -1.40 10.55 22.79
C PRO A 341 -0.05 10.63 22.05
N TYR A 342 0.69 11.72 22.24
CA TYR A 342 2.00 11.88 21.60
C TYR A 342 3.00 10.76 21.99
N ASP A 343 2.73 10.04 23.08
CA ASP A 343 3.56 8.96 23.63
C ASP A 343 2.94 7.56 23.58
N ALA A 344 1.83 7.35 22.86
CA ALA A 344 1.22 6.01 22.88
C ALA A 344 2.14 4.98 22.19
N PRO A 345 2.47 3.86 22.87
CA PRO A 345 3.34 2.83 22.32
C PRO A 345 2.76 2.30 21.01
N GLN A 346 3.63 2.01 20.03
CA GLN A 346 3.22 1.27 18.83
C GLN A 346 2.43 0.03 19.27
N PRO A 347 1.24 -0.26 18.70
CA PRO A 347 0.45 -1.40 19.12
C PRO A 347 1.30 -2.67 19.05
N HIS A 348 1.45 -3.36 20.18
CA HIS A 348 1.77 -4.77 20.16
C HIS A 348 0.61 -5.44 19.42
N LEU A 349 0.85 -5.82 18.16
CA LEU A 349 -0.05 -6.72 17.46
C LEU A 349 -0.25 -7.95 18.35
N PRO A 350 -1.48 -8.45 18.53
CA PRO A 350 -1.68 -9.66 19.31
C PRO A 350 -0.75 -10.75 18.77
N PRO A 351 -0.03 -11.48 19.64
CA PRO A 351 0.90 -12.50 19.18
C PRO A 351 0.12 -13.48 18.30
N SER A 352 0.59 -13.70 17.06
CA SER A 352 0.11 -14.81 16.27
C SER A 352 0.36 -16.07 17.10
N SER A 353 -0.68 -16.86 17.31
CA SER A 353 -0.68 -18.10 18.10
C SER A 353 0.19 -19.20 17.46
N SER A 354 1.50 -18.98 17.35
CA SER A 354 2.48 -19.98 16.95
C SER A 354 3.84 -19.64 17.58
N PRO A 355 4.42 -20.54 18.41
CA PRO A 355 5.70 -20.29 19.05
C PRO A 355 6.82 -20.59 18.06
N THR A 356 7.75 -19.66 17.84
CA THR A 356 9.04 -20.01 17.23
C THR A 356 10.16 -19.27 17.94
N ARG A 357 11.08 -20.05 18.52
CA ARG A 357 12.25 -19.61 19.28
C ARG A 357 13.18 -18.76 18.40
N VAL A 358 13.67 -17.64 18.92
CA VAL A 358 14.65 -16.76 18.27
C VAL A 358 16.02 -16.98 18.94
N TYR A 359 17.05 -17.20 18.11
CA TYR A 359 18.46 -17.15 18.52
C TYR A 359 19.00 -15.73 18.30
N HIS A 360 19.76 -15.20 19.26
CA HIS A 360 20.39 -13.87 19.18
C HIS A 360 21.76 -13.93 18.51
N ALA A 361 22.02 -12.99 17.58
CA ALA A 361 23.37 -12.60 17.18
C ALA A 361 23.47 -11.07 17.16
N LYS A 362 24.50 -10.53 17.81
CA LYS A 362 24.83 -9.08 17.91
C LYS A 362 25.52 -8.60 16.62
N SER A 363 25.22 -7.38 16.15
CA SER A 363 26.13 -6.65 15.23
C SER A 363 25.99 -5.12 15.38
N ASN A 364 27.13 -4.43 15.23
CA ASN A 364 27.40 -3.02 15.53
C ASN A 364 26.84 -2.02 14.49
N GLU A 365 26.48 -0.82 14.97
CA GLU A 365 25.68 0.19 14.27
C GLU A 365 26.41 1.07 13.24
N GLU A 366 27.70 1.36 13.42
CA GLU A 366 28.42 2.37 12.60
C GLU A 366 28.73 1.93 11.15
N ASP A 367 28.76 0.63 10.89
CA ASP A 367 29.11 0.08 9.56
C ASP A 367 27.94 0.19 8.55
N SER A 368 26.70 0.27 9.04
CA SER A 368 25.47 0.21 8.23
C SER A 368 25.28 1.41 7.29
N SER A 369 25.49 2.62 7.81
CA SER A 369 25.27 3.87 7.09
C SER A 369 26.39 4.17 6.10
N ALA A 370 27.63 3.82 6.45
CA ALA A 370 28.78 3.90 5.56
C ALA A 370 28.64 2.87 4.41
N ARG A 371 28.16 1.66 4.70
CA ARG A 371 27.87 0.62 3.70
C ARG A 371 26.75 1.03 2.76
N LEU A 372 25.66 1.65 3.25
CA LEU A 372 24.60 2.20 2.41
C LEU A 372 25.12 3.30 1.47
N ARG A 373 25.91 4.25 1.98
CA ARG A 373 26.53 5.31 1.16
C ARG A 373 27.50 4.75 0.13
N ARG A 374 28.31 3.73 0.48
CA ARG A 374 29.21 3.04 -0.47
C ARG A 374 28.46 2.23 -1.51
N GLN A 375 27.39 1.54 -1.16
CA GLN A 375 26.56 0.77 -2.09
C GLN A 375 25.80 1.69 -3.05
N VAL A 376 25.22 2.79 -2.55
CA VAL A 376 24.58 3.81 -3.38
C VAL A 376 25.59 4.50 -4.28
N GLY A 377 26.79 4.81 -3.78
CA GLY A 377 27.88 5.39 -4.57
C GLY A 377 28.39 4.45 -5.67
N ALA A 378 28.64 3.19 -5.34
CA ALA A 378 29.11 2.18 -6.29
C ALA A 378 28.05 1.82 -7.34
N ALA A 379 26.77 1.73 -6.96
CA ALA A 379 25.66 1.46 -7.88
C ALA A 379 25.28 2.67 -8.76
N ARG A 380 25.71 3.89 -8.42
CA ARG A 380 25.55 5.09 -9.26
C ARG A 380 26.66 5.26 -10.29
N ALA A 381 27.81 4.60 -10.09
CA ALA A 381 28.99 4.70 -10.94
C ALA A 381 29.08 3.60 -12.01
N ALA A 382 28.25 2.56 -11.90
CA ALA A 382 28.01 1.52 -12.90
C ALA A 382 26.69 1.80 -13.63
#